data_AF-A0A0G0CXW9-F1
#
_entry.id   AF-A0A0G0CXW9-F1
#
_cell.length_a   1.000
_cell.length_b   1.000
_cell.length_c   1.000
_cell.angle_alpha   90.00
_cell.angle_beta   90.00
_cell.angle_gamma   90.00
#
_symmetry.space_group_name_H-M   'P 1'
#
loop_
_entity.id
_entity.type
_entity.pdbx_description
1 polymer ?
#
loop_
_entity_poly.entity_id
_entity_poly.type
_entity_poly.pdbx_seq_one_letter_code
_entity_poly.pdbx_strand_id
1 'polypeptide(L)'
;MNEKDLQKEILDLKAQVKKLQKNNLGLVFEDKPEDVVTDCEENIPVLKEVKTRRIISDEQNPNNLLIEGDNYHSLSVLNYTHKKNIDLIYIDPPYNTGANNWKYNNDYVDKEDAYRHSKWLSLMRHRLNLAKNLLKDDGVLICAIDDNEQAHISVLLEQIFSAHEQHAITIVHNPKGVQGKNFSYTHEYAIFVVPKDKKIIGDRSLTEEEIYVSNLRNWGNESERTDAKNCFYPII
;
A
#
# COMPACT_ATOMS: atom_id res chain seq x y z
N MET A 1 -20.28 10.13 37.70
CA MET A 1 -20.44 9.11 36.65
C MET A 1 -21.59 8.21 37.08
N ASN A 2 -22.67 8.15 36.31
CA ASN A 2 -23.89 7.44 36.72
C ASN A 2 -23.79 5.95 36.36
N GLU A 3 -24.65 5.09 36.92
CA GLU A 3 -24.58 3.63 36.72
C GLU A 3 -24.65 3.23 35.23
N LYS A 4 -25.43 3.97 34.43
CA LYS A 4 -25.49 3.79 32.97
C LYS A 4 -24.19 4.13 32.25
N ASP A 5 -23.47 5.14 32.72
CA ASP A 5 -22.18 5.56 32.14
C ASP A 5 -21.12 4.49 32.40
N LEU A 6 -21.09 3.95 33.62
CA LEU A 6 -20.22 2.84 34.01
C LEU A 6 -20.51 1.57 33.20
N GLN A 7 -21.78 1.24 32.98
CA GLN A 7 -22.17 0.08 32.16
C GLN A 7 -21.73 0.25 30.70
N LYS A 8 -21.84 1.46 30.13
CA LYS A 8 -21.37 1.78 28.78
C LYS A 8 -19.85 1.66 28.69
N GLU A 9 -19.12 2.19 29.66
CA GLU A 9 -17.65 2.10 29.71
C GLU A 9 -17.17 0.65 29.85
N ILE A 10 -17.80 -0.16 30.71
CA ILE A 10 -17.50 -1.59 30.83
C ILE A 10 -17.77 -2.33 29.52
N LEU A 11 -18.85 -2.00 28.81
CA LEU A 11 -19.17 -2.60 27.52
C LEU A 11 -18.09 -2.26 26.49
N ASP A 12 -17.66 -1.00 26.44
CA ASP A 12 -16.62 -0.53 25.53
C ASP A 12 -15.27 -1.20 25.83
N LEU A 13 -14.86 -1.22 27.10
CA LEU A 13 -13.65 -1.91 27.55
C LEU A 13 -13.68 -3.41 27.22
N LYS A 14 -14.81 -4.08 27.40
CA LYS A 14 -14.96 -5.50 27.01
C LYS A 14 -14.84 -5.70 25.51
N ALA A 15 -15.38 -4.78 24.70
CA ALA A 15 -15.24 -4.82 23.25
C ALA A 15 -13.77 -4.62 22.84
N GLN A 16 -13.06 -3.69 23.47
CA GLN A 16 -11.62 -3.46 23.25
C GLN A 16 -10.79 -4.70 23.62
N VAL A 17 -11.01 -5.30 24.79
CA VAL A 17 -10.31 -6.53 25.22
C VAL A 17 -10.54 -7.68 24.25
N LYS A 18 -11.78 -7.87 23.78
CA LYS A 18 -12.11 -8.92 22.80
C LYS A 18 -11.44 -8.67 21.45
N LYS A 19 -11.30 -7.41 21.03
CA LYS A 19 -10.57 -7.02 19.80
C LYS A 19 -9.08 -7.35 19.94
N LEU A 20 -8.47 -7.01 21.09
CA LEU A 20 -7.06 -7.29 21.38
C LEU A 20 -6.75 -8.79 21.43
N GLN A 21 -7.64 -9.59 22.03
CA GLN A 21 -7.47 -11.05 22.13
C GLN A 21 -7.56 -11.79 20.78
N LYS A 22 -8.12 -11.16 19.73
CA LYS A 22 -8.33 -11.80 18.42
C LYS A 22 -7.15 -11.60 17.44
N ASN A 23 -6.19 -10.74 17.77
CA ASN A 23 -5.07 -10.43 16.87
C ASN A 23 -3.97 -11.49 16.99
N ASN A 24 -4.05 -12.54 16.17
CA ASN A 24 -3.08 -13.64 16.15
C ASN A 24 -1.70 -13.26 15.55
N LEU A 25 -1.58 -12.11 14.89
CA LEU A 25 -0.36 -11.64 14.20
C LEU A 25 0.48 -10.65 15.02
N GLY A 26 0.01 -10.24 16.21
CA GLY A 26 0.80 -9.42 17.15
C GLY A 26 1.02 -7.95 16.76
N LEU A 27 0.58 -7.48 15.59
CA LEU A 27 0.62 -6.05 15.26
C LEU A 27 -0.42 -5.29 16.09
N VAL A 28 0.06 -4.50 17.04
CA VAL A 28 -0.71 -3.60 17.88
C VAL A 28 -0.19 -2.19 17.64
N PHE A 29 -1.07 -1.29 17.24
CA PHE A 29 -0.76 0.12 17.00
C PHE A 29 -1.91 1.00 17.47
N GLU A 30 -1.61 2.27 17.71
CA GLU A 30 -2.63 3.24 18.10
C GLU A 30 -3.55 3.54 16.92
N ASP A 31 -4.82 3.26 17.14
CA ASP A 31 -5.89 3.45 16.16
C ASP A 31 -6.46 4.85 16.28
N LYS A 32 -5.99 5.75 15.42
CA LYS A 32 -6.44 7.15 15.38
C LYS A 32 -7.16 7.42 14.06
N PRO A 33 -8.50 7.34 14.01
CA PRO A 33 -9.23 7.67 12.79
C PRO A 33 -9.05 9.16 12.44
N GLU A 34 -9.04 9.46 11.15
CA GLU A 34 -9.09 10.83 10.65
C GLU A 34 -10.51 11.39 10.71
N ASP A 35 -10.64 12.72 10.69
CA ASP A 35 -11.96 13.40 10.69
C ASP A 35 -12.86 12.90 9.55
N VAL A 36 -12.28 12.62 8.37
CA VAL A 36 -12.99 12.05 7.21
C VAL A 36 -13.60 10.67 7.50
N VAL A 37 -12.97 9.89 8.37
CA VAL A 37 -13.43 8.56 8.78
C VAL A 37 -14.60 8.69 9.75
N THR A 38 -14.47 9.56 10.76
CA THR A 38 -15.51 9.80 11.76
C THR A 38 -16.73 10.49 11.16
N ASP A 39 -16.52 11.45 10.27
CA ASP A 39 -17.61 12.18 9.61
C ASP A 39 -18.49 11.25 8.77
N CYS A 40 -17.88 10.21 8.16
CA CYS A 40 -18.58 9.18 7.40
C CYS A 40 -19.49 8.27 8.24
N GLU A 41 -19.37 8.26 9.57
CA GLU A 41 -20.26 7.49 10.44
C GLU A 41 -21.66 8.13 10.51
N GLU A 42 -21.72 9.45 10.43
CA GLU A 42 -22.97 10.22 10.51
C GLU A 42 -23.42 10.79 9.16
N ASN A 43 -22.48 11.02 8.24
CA ASN A 43 -22.73 11.69 6.96
C ASN A 43 -22.30 10.82 5.78
N ILE A 44 -23.21 10.62 4.82
CA ILE A 44 -22.91 9.83 3.62
C ILE A 44 -22.36 10.75 2.52
N PRO A 45 -21.14 10.51 2.00
CA PRO A 45 -20.62 11.27 0.88
C PRO A 45 -21.47 11.04 -0.39
N VAL A 46 -21.70 12.10 -1.16
CA VAL A 46 -22.49 12.05 -2.41
C VAL A 46 -21.64 12.52 -3.57
N LEU A 47 -21.56 11.72 -4.63
CA LEU A 47 -20.86 12.08 -5.86
C LEU A 47 -21.68 13.11 -6.65
N LYS A 48 -21.00 14.18 -7.06
CA LYS A 48 -21.57 15.23 -7.92
C LYS A 48 -20.86 15.23 -9.26
N GLU A 49 -21.61 15.00 -10.34
CA GLU A 49 -21.06 15.05 -11.69
C GLU A 49 -20.61 16.48 -12.06
N VAL A 50 -19.36 16.62 -12.51
CA VAL A 50 -18.82 17.85 -13.08
C VAL A 50 -18.93 17.77 -14.60
N LYS A 51 -20.07 18.20 -15.15
CA LYS A 51 -20.40 18.08 -16.59
C LYS A 51 -19.34 18.67 -17.53
N THR A 52 -18.66 19.74 -17.10
CA THR A 52 -17.60 20.41 -17.88
C THR A 52 -16.31 19.59 -18.01
N ARG A 53 -16.10 18.60 -17.13
CA ARG A 53 -14.92 17.71 -17.11
C ARG A 53 -15.30 16.27 -17.47
N ARG A 54 -16.42 16.07 -18.18
CA ARG A 54 -16.84 14.74 -18.60
C ARG A 54 -15.76 14.14 -19.49
N ILE A 55 -15.29 12.94 -19.13
CA ILE A 55 -14.38 12.16 -19.96
C ILE A 55 -15.23 11.56 -21.08
N ILE A 56 -14.97 11.97 -22.31
CA ILE A 56 -15.68 11.49 -23.49
C ILE A 56 -14.89 10.32 -24.08
N SER A 57 -15.45 9.14 -23.95
CA SER A 57 -15.01 7.92 -24.64
C SER A 57 -15.75 7.81 -25.97
N ASP A 58 -15.15 7.20 -26.99
CA ASP A 58 -15.91 6.75 -28.16
C ASP A 58 -16.84 5.58 -27.79
N GLU A 59 -17.79 5.25 -28.66
CA GLU A 59 -18.73 4.11 -28.42
C GLU A 59 -18.02 2.75 -28.34
N GLN A 60 -16.74 2.67 -28.73
CA GLN A 60 -15.96 1.43 -28.74
C GLN A 60 -15.20 1.19 -27.44
N ASN A 61 -14.97 2.25 -26.64
CA ASN A 61 -14.19 2.18 -25.41
C ASN A 61 -15.07 2.24 -24.15
N PRO A 62 -14.63 1.62 -23.05
CA PRO A 62 -15.33 1.70 -21.78
C PRO A 62 -15.30 3.13 -21.22
N ASN A 63 -16.36 3.48 -20.48
CA ASN A 63 -16.41 4.75 -19.75
C ASN A 63 -15.50 4.70 -18.52
N ASN A 64 -14.56 5.64 -18.45
CA ASN A 64 -13.67 5.79 -17.31
C ASN A 64 -14.22 6.81 -16.32
N LEU A 65 -14.01 6.56 -15.03
CA LEU A 65 -14.43 7.44 -13.94
C LEU A 65 -13.21 8.06 -13.25
N LEU A 66 -13.26 9.39 -13.05
CA LEU A 66 -12.35 10.12 -12.18
C LEU A 66 -13.15 10.73 -11.03
N ILE A 67 -12.77 10.41 -9.80
CA ILE A 67 -13.38 10.97 -8.59
C ILE A 67 -12.38 11.93 -7.94
N GLU A 68 -12.78 13.18 -7.77
CA GLU A 68 -12.01 14.20 -7.06
C GLU A 68 -12.52 14.30 -5.62
N GLY A 69 -11.66 14.04 -4.64
CA GLY A 69 -12.00 14.08 -3.22
C GLY A 69 -11.04 13.22 -2.39
N ASP A 70 -11.33 13.11 -1.09
CA ASP A 70 -10.61 12.14 -0.24
C ASP A 70 -10.91 10.72 -0.72
N ASN A 71 -9.88 9.88 -0.78
CA ASN A 71 -10.01 8.50 -1.21
C ASN A 71 -10.84 7.66 -0.23
N TYR A 72 -10.89 7.97 1.06
CA TYR A 72 -11.79 7.30 2.01
C TYR A 72 -13.26 7.54 1.66
N HIS A 73 -13.65 8.79 1.40
CA HIS A 73 -14.99 9.13 0.91
C HIS A 73 -15.30 8.42 -0.41
N SER A 74 -14.37 8.46 -1.36
CA SER A 74 -14.53 7.84 -2.68
C SER A 74 -14.75 6.34 -2.58
N LEU A 75 -13.93 5.65 -1.79
CA LEU A 75 -14.05 4.21 -1.54
C LEU A 75 -15.34 3.88 -0.79
N SER A 76 -15.78 4.73 0.14
CA SER A 76 -17.05 4.58 0.87
C SER A 76 -18.25 4.62 -0.08
N VAL A 77 -18.29 5.58 -1.02
CA VAL A 77 -19.37 5.63 -2.03
C VAL A 77 -19.31 4.43 -2.98
N LEU A 78 -18.12 4.07 -3.46
CA LEU A 78 -17.96 2.92 -4.35
C LEU A 78 -18.43 1.61 -3.71
N ASN A 79 -18.36 1.49 -2.38
CA ASN A 79 -18.83 0.31 -1.67
C ASN A 79 -20.34 0.06 -1.80
N TYR A 80 -21.14 1.08 -2.11
CA TYR A 80 -22.57 0.93 -2.37
C TYR A 80 -22.88 0.38 -3.77
N THR A 81 -21.96 0.53 -4.73
CA THR A 81 -22.23 0.30 -6.16
C THR A 81 -21.33 -0.76 -6.80
N HIS A 82 -20.09 -0.91 -6.32
CA HIS A 82 -19.02 -1.72 -6.93
C HIS A 82 -18.46 -2.78 -5.97
N LYS A 83 -19.23 -3.17 -4.95
CA LYS A 83 -18.84 -4.23 -4.03
C LYS A 83 -18.56 -5.53 -4.79
N LYS A 84 -17.39 -6.13 -4.57
CA LYS A 84 -16.93 -7.34 -5.25
C LYS A 84 -16.92 -7.26 -6.79
N ASN A 85 -16.73 -6.06 -7.35
CA ASN A 85 -16.73 -5.85 -8.80
C ASN A 85 -15.38 -5.40 -9.36
N ILE A 86 -14.37 -5.18 -8.51
CA ILE A 86 -13.04 -4.71 -8.95
C ILE A 86 -12.07 -5.87 -9.11
N ASP A 87 -11.49 -6.02 -10.30
CA ASP A 87 -10.50 -7.06 -10.62
C ASP A 87 -9.10 -6.74 -10.07
N LEU A 88 -8.68 -5.48 -10.16
CA LEU A 88 -7.35 -5.02 -9.80
C LEU A 88 -7.42 -3.70 -9.05
N ILE A 89 -6.70 -3.62 -7.93
CA ILE A 89 -6.47 -2.37 -7.20
C ILE A 89 -4.95 -2.13 -7.19
N TYR A 90 -4.52 -1.00 -7.75
CA TYR A 90 -3.14 -0.52 -7.62
C TYR A 90 -3.13 0.72 -6.73
N ILE A 91 -2.23 0.75 -5.75
CA ILE A 91 -2.03 1.90 -4.87
C ILE A 91 -0.54 2.23 -4.76
N ASP A 92 -0.27 3.53 -4.71
CA ASP A 92 1.03 4.14 -4.43
C ASP A 92 0.84 5.09 -3.22
N PRO A 93 0.75 4.56 -2.00
CA PRO A 93 0.50 5.33 -0.79
C PRO A 93 1.70 6.24 -0.43
N PRO A 94 1.54 7.20 0.49
CA PRO A 94 2.68 7.93 1.03
C PRO A 94 3.68 6.97 1.68
N TYR A 95 4.96 7.09 1.34
CA TYR A 95 6.02 6.23 1.89
C TYR A 95 6.48 6.60 3.32
N ASN A 96 5.86 7.61 3.94
CA ASN A 96 6.20 8.09 5.28
C ASN A 96 7.70 8.41 5.48
N THR A 97 8.33 8.99 4.45
CA THR A 97 9.77 9.34 4.42
C THR A 97 10.12 10.54 5.31
N GLY A 98 9.11 11.23 5.87
CA GLY A 98 9.26 12.52 6.56
C GLY A 98 9.57 13.69 5.62
N ALA A 99 9.41 13.51 4.30
CA ALA A 99 9.57 14.60 3.33
C ALA A 99 8.30 15.47 3.30
N ASN A 100 8.42 16.77 3.56
CA ASN A 100 7.30 17.73 3.52
C ASN A 100 6.91 18.13 2.09
N ASN A 101 6.70 17.15 1.21
CA ASN A 101 6.27 17.41 -0.16
C ASN A 101 4.74 17.64 -0.21
N TRP A 102 4.30 18.51 -1.12
CA TRP A 102 2.91 18.95 -1.26
C TRP A 102 1.91 17.83 -1.60
N LYS A 103 2.39 16.65 -2.01
CA LYS A 103 1.55 15.55 -2.51
C LYS A 103 0.84 14.79 -1.38
N TYR A 104 1.36 14.90 -0.16
CA TYR A 104 0.79 14.27 1.01
C TYR A 104 0.65 15.30 2.11
N ASN A 105 -0.52 15.32 2.76
CA ASN A 105 -0.72 16.17 3.93
C ASN A 105 0.06 15.58 5.13
N ASN A 106 1.38 15.78 5.11
CA ASN A 106 2.29 15.28 6.13
C ASN A 106 2.20 16.08 7.44
N ASP A 107 1.34 17.10 7.54
CA ASP A 107 0.97 17.68 8.84
C ASP A 107 0.32 16.63 9.77
N TYR A 108 -0.19 15.51 9.21
CA TYR A 108 -0.71 14.40 10.00
C TYR A 108 0.40 13.62 10.73
N VAL A 109 1.59 13.52 10.12
CA VAL A 109 2.69 12.67 10.57
C VAL A 109 4.01 13.46 10.54
N ASP A 110 4.32 14.11 11.65
CA ASP A 110 5.63 14.73 11.84
C ASP A 110 6.72 13.64 11.86
N LYS A 111 7.88 13.94 11.28
CA LYS A 111 9.05 13.06 11.31
C LYS A 111 9.51 12.74 12.74
N GLU A 112 9.36 13.70 13.64
CA GLU A 112 9.72 13.53 15.06
C GLU A 112 8.57 12.94 15.90
N ASP A 113 7.44 12.59 15.27
CA ASP A 113 6.34 11.93 15.95
C ASP A 113 6.65 10.45 16.21
N ALA A 114 6.77 10.10 17.49
CA ALA A 114 6.96 8.71 17.92
C ALA A 114 5.84 7.77 17.43
N TYR A 115 4.65 8.30 17.13
CA TYR A 115 3.48 7.54 16.66
C TYR A 115 3.31 7.56 15.14
N ARG A 116 4.32 8.02 14.37
CA ARG A 116 4.23 8.15 12.91
C ARG A 116 3.76 6.88 12.19
N HIS A 117 4.29 5.73 12.60
CA HIS A 117 3.94 4.43 12.01
C HIS A 117 2.52 4.02 12.38
N SER A 118 2.10 4.26 13.63
CA SER A 118 0.73 3.98 14.09
C SER A 118 -0.30 4.81 13.33
N LYS A 119 -0.03 6.11 13.15
CA LYS A 119 -0.88 7.01 12.37
C LYS A 119 -0.98 6.58 10.91
N TRP A 120 0.15 6.21 10.29
CA TRP A 120 0.17 5.71 8.93
C TRP A 120 -0.57 4.38 8.77
N LEU A 121 -0.38 3.45 9.72
CA LEU A 121 -1.13 2.19 9.75
C LEU A 121 -2.62 2.41 9.94
N SER A 122 -3.02 3.39 10.76
CA SER A 122 -4.41 3.80 10.93
C SER A 122 -5.00 4.27 9.59
N LEU A 123 -4.35 5.25 8.95
CA LEU A 123 -4.69 5.79 7.62
C LEU A 123 -4.91 4.66 6.60
N MET A 124 -3.93 3.75 6.51
CA MET A 124 -3.96 2.65 5.53
C MET A 124 -5.04 1.62 5.86
N ARG A 125 -5.19 1.22 7.13
CA ARG A 125 -6.16 0.20 7.54
C ARG A 125 -7.59 0.60 7.18
N HIS A 126 -7.97 1.86 7.41
CA HIS A 126 -9.31 2.34 7.10
C HIS A 126 -9.62 2.24 5.59
N ARG A 127 -8.67 2.62 4.73
CA ARG A 127 -8.81 2.56 3.26
C ARG A 127 -8.74 1.12 2.73
N LEU A 128 -7.82 0.30 3.24
CA LEU A 128 -7.66 -1.10 2.84
C LEU A 128 -8.89 -1.94 3.20
N ASN A 129 -9.55 -1.66 4.33
CA ASN A 129 -10.81 -2.31 4.68
C ASN A 129 -11.92 -2.02 3.66
N LEU A 130 -12.04 -0.77 3.19
CA LEU A 130 -12.99 -0.42 2.14
C LEU A 130 -12.59 -1.02 0.79
N ALA A 131 -11.31 -1.02 0.46
CA ALA A 131 -10.77 -1.60 -0.79
C ALA A 131 -11.03 -3.12 -0.85
N LYS A 132 -10.85 -3.85 0.25
CA LYS A 132 -11.13 -5.29 0.34
C LYS A 132 -12.58 -5.65 -0.04
N ASN A 133 -13.53 -4.78 0.30
CA ASN A 133 -14.94 -5.02 -0.02
C ASN A 133 -15.24 -4.81 -1.51
N LEU A 134 -14.48 -3.95 -2.18
CA LEU A 134 -14.60 -3.69 -3.62
C LEU A 134 -13.95 -4.80 -4.46
N LEU A 135 -12.83 -5.34 -3.97
CA LEU A 135 -12.04 -6.35 -4.65
C LEU A 135 -12.80 -7.68 -4.78
N LYS A 136 -12.87 -8.23 -5.99
CA LYS A 136 -13.39 -9.59 -6.27
C LYS A 136 -12.64 -10.64 -5.44
N ASP A 137 -13.24 -11.82 -5.30
CA ASP A 137 -12.62 -12.94 -4.57
C ASP A 137 -11.45 -13.59 -5.34
N ASP A 138 -11.31 -13.29 -6.63
CA ASP A 138 -10.16 -13.60 -7.47
C ASP A 138 -9.34 -12.35 -7.85
N GLY A 139 -9.66 -11.19 -7.28
CA GLY A 139 -9.01 -9.93 -7.59
C GLY A 139 -7.63 -9.79 -6.94
N VAL A 140 -6.83 -8.86 -7.45
CA VAL A 140 -5.46 -8.58 -7.01
C VAL A 140 -5.35 -7.18 -6.44
N LEU A 141 -4.64 -7.03 -5.32
CA LEU A 141 -4.18 -5.73 -4.84
C LEU A 141 -2.67 -5.62 -4.99
N ILE A 142 -2.19 -4.52 -5.55
CA ILE A 142 -0.78 -4.18 -5.70
C ILE A 142 -0.53 -2.89 -4.92
N CYS A 143 0.43 -2.94 -3.99
CA CYS A 143 0.85 -1.78 -3.21
C CYS A 143 2.32 -1.48 -3.50
N ALA A 144 2.61 -0.35 -4.13
CA ALA A 144 3.97 0.18 -4.19
C ALA A 144 4.38 0.69 -2.80
N ILE A 145 5.63 0.46 -2.41
CA ILE A 145 6.16 0.88 -1.11
C ILE A 145 7.69 0.93 -1.12
N ASP A 146 8.28 1.79 -0.30
CA ASP A 146 9.71 1.77 0.02
C ASP A 146 10.02 1.00 1.31
N ASP A 147 11.29 1.00 1.71
CA ASP A 147 11.75 0.32 2.93
C ASP A 147 11.15 0.87 4.24
N ASN A 148 10.59 2.09 4.26
CA ASN A 148 10.16 2.72 5.52
C ASN A 148 8.94 2.05 6.13
N GLU A 149 8.00 1.61 5.30
CA GLU A 149 6.72 1.02 5.73
C GLU A 149 6.48 -0.39 5.19
N GLN A 150 7.39 -0.94 4.39
CA GLN A 150 7.27 -2.29 3.80
C GLN A 150 6.90 -3.35 4.85
N ALA A 151 7.61 -3.39 5.98
CA ALA A 151 7.35 -4.37 7.03
C ALA A 151 5.99 -4.14 7.70
N HIS A 152 5.65 -2.90 8.01
CA HIS A 152 4.40 -2.54 8.68
C HIS A 152 3.18 -2.86 7.82
N ILE A 153 3.20 -2.48 6.55
CA ILE A 153 2.06 -2.75 5.66
C ILE A 153 1.92 -4.23 5.34
N SER A 154 3.01 -4.98 5.25
CA SER A 154 2.95 -6.44 5.00
C SER A 154 2.14 -7.15 6.08
N VAL A 155 2.39 -6.82 7.36
CA VAL A 155 1.64 -7.41 8.48
C VAL A 155 0.19 -6.93 8.48
N LEU A 156 -0.07 -5.65 8.17
CA LEU A 156 -1.42 -5.12 8.08
C LEU A 156 -2.23 -5.79 6.94
N LEU A 157 -1.61 -5.98 5.77
CA LEU A 157 -2.22 -6.67 4.64
C LEU A 157 -2.51 -8.14 4.98
N GLU A 158 -1.66 -8.80 5.76
CA GLU A 158 -1.90 -10.19 6.18
C GLU A 158 -3.11 -10.29 7.11
N GLN A 159 -3.27 -9.31 8.01
CA GLN A 159 -4.43 -9.22 8.87
C GLN A 159 -5.73 -8.95 8.08
N ILE A 160 -5.69 -8.04 7.11
CA ILE A 160 -6.87 -7.64 6.34
C ILE A 160 -7.23 -8.73 5.30
N PHE A 161 -6.26 -9.30 4.61
CA PHE A 161 -6.42 -10.26 3.51
C PHE A 161 -5.96 -11.67 3.89
N SER A 162 -6.44 -12.22 5.00
CA SER A 162 -6.01 -13.54 5.52
C SER A 162 -6.19 -14.74 4.56
N ALA A 163 -7.11 -14.64 3.59
CA ALA A 163 -7.34 -15.63 2.54
C ALA A 163 -6.41 -15.45 1.32
N HIS A 164 -5.53 -14.46 1.34
CA HIS A 164 -4.58 -14.14 0.28
C HIS A 164 -3.16 -14.43 0.77
N GLU A 165 -2.28 -14.70 -0.18
CA GLU A 165 -0.84 -14.70 0.03
C GLU A 165 -0.25 -13.38 -0.49
N GLN A 166 0.96 -13.08 -0.04
CA GLN A 166 1.66 -11.85 -0.38
C GLN A 166 3.00 -12.16 -1.03
N HIS A 167 3.33 -11.42 -2.09
CA HIS A 167 4.61 -11.51 -2.77
C HIS A 167 5.22 -10.11 -2.86
N ALA A 168 6.32 -9.88 -2.14
CA ALA A 168 7.05 -8.62 -2.21
C ALA A 168 8.07 -8.68 -3.37
N ILE A 169 7.79 -7.94 -4.43
CA ILE A 169 8.61 -7.90 -5.63
C ILE A 169 9.48 -6.65 -5.60
N THR A 170 10.78 -6.83 -5.74
CA THR A 170 11.75 -5.74 -5.84
C THR A 170 11.64 -5.03 -7.19
N ILE A 171 11.42 -3.71 -7.17
CA ILE A 171 11.40 -2.85 -8.35
C ILE A 171 12.69 -2.02 -8.35
N VAL A 172 13.60 -2.33 -9.27
CA VAL A 172 14.87 -1.60 -9.41
C VAL A 172 14.63 -0.33 -10.22
N HIS A 173 14.72 0.84 -9.58
CA HIS A 173 14.54 2.14 -10.24
C HIS A 173 15.85 2.70 -10.80
N ASN A 174 16.98 2.42 -10.14
CA ASN A 174 18.30 2.88 -10.56
C ASN A 174 19.36 1.84 -10.18
N PRO A 175 19.83 1.02 -11.15
CA PRO A 175 20.86 0.01 -10.89
C PRO A 175 22.18 0.57 -10.37
N LYS A 176 22.49 1.85 -10.61
CA LYS A 176 23.69 2.51 -10.06
C LYS A 176 23.59 2.81 -8.56
N GLY A 177 22.38 2.78 -8.02
CA GLY A 177 22.09 3.16 -6.66
C GLY A 177 22.05 4.67 -6.45
N VAL A 178 21.33 5.06 -5.40
CA VAL A 178 21.34 6.41 -4.82
C VAL A 178 22.05 6.32 -3.48
N GLN A 179 23.11 7.11 -3.32
CA GLN A 179 23.95 7.08 -2.13
C GLN A 179 23.15 7.49 -0.89
N GLY A 180 22.94 6.54 0.03
CA GLY A 180 22.45 6.80 1.37
C GLY A 180 23.59 7.06 2.36
N LYS A 181 23.24 7.08 3.65
CA LYS A 181 24.23 7.31 4.73
C LYS A 181 25.27 6.18 4.83
N ASN A 182 24.80 4.93 4.74
CA ASN A 182 25.63 3.73 4.88
C ASN A 182 25.62 2.86 3.61
N PHE A 183 24.47 2.79 2.93
CA PHE A 183 24.25 1.94 1.77
C PHE A 183 23.70 2.77 0.60
N SER A 184 23.98 2.32 -0.62
CA SER A 184 23.31 2.83 -1.83
C SER A 184 22.02 2.04 -2.06
N TYR A 185 20.90 2.74 -2.20
CA TYR A 185 19.59 2.14 -2.44
C TYR A 185 19.30 2.09 -3.94
N THR A 186 18.88 0.94 -4.43
CA THR A 186 18.67 0.68 -5.87
C THR A 186 17.20 0.43 -6.22
N HIS A 187 16.38 0.15 -5.23
CA HIS A 187 15.06 -0.43 -5.42
C HIS A 187 14.02 0.07 -4.43
N GLU A 188 12.78 -0.14 -4.83
CA GLU A 188 11.57 -0.10 -4.00
C GLU A 188 10.88 -1.47 -4.10
N TYR A 189 9.68 -1.60 -3.56
CA TYR A 189 8.90 -2.83 -3.61
C TYR A 189 7.51 -2.58 -4.20
N ALA A 190 6.98 -3.61 -4.87
CA ALA A 190 5.55 -3.78 -5.05
C ALA A 190 5.10 -5.05 -4.34
N ILE A 191 4.18 -4.90 -3.39
CA ILE A 191 3.57 -6.02 -2.68
C ILE A 191 2.31 -6.44 -3.44
N PHE A 192 2.34 -7.66 -3.98
CA PHE A 192 1.21 -8.30 -4.63
C PHE A 192 0.44 -9.12 -3.60
N VAL A 193 -0.84 -8.80 -3.40
CA VAL A 193 -1.77 -9.54 -2.56
C VAL A 193 -2.71 -10.31 -3.47
N VAL A 194 -2.60 -11.64 -3.42
CA VAL A 194 -3.22 -12.55 -4.39
C VAL A 194 -3.97 -13.69 -3.68
N PRO A 195 -5.13 -14.14 -4.19
CA PRO A 195 -5.85 -15.26 -3.58
C PRO A 195 -4.97 -16.51 -3.47
N LYS A 196 -5.01 -17.17 -2.31
CA LYS A 196 -4.31 -18.45 -2.11
C LYS A 196 -4.81 -19.50 -3.10
N ASP A 197 -3.91 -20.38 -3.52
CA ASP A 197 -4.19 -21.56 -4.34
C ASP A 197 -4.75 -21.26 -5.74
N LYS A 198 -4.62 -20.03 -6.25
CA LYS A 198 -5.02 -19.66 -7.61
C LYS A 198 -3.83 -19.19 -8.44
N LYS A 199 -3.69 -19.74 -9.65
CA LYS A 199 -2.76 -19.20 -10.67
C LYS A 199 -3.44 -18.05 -11.42
N ILE A 200 -3.21 -16.83 -10.96
CA ILE A 200 -3.80 -15.62 -11.55
C ILE A 200 -2.83 -14.83 -12.43
N ILE A 201 -1.52 -14.96 -12.20
CA ILE A 201 -0.50 -14.35 -13.04
C ILE A 201 -0.30 -15.26 -14.25
N GLY A 202 -0.56 -14.71 -15.44
CA GLY A 202 -0.38 -15.42 -16.70
C GLY A 202 1.10 -15.67 -16.99
N ASP A 203 1.40 -16.83 -17.59
CA ASP A 203 2.73 -17.09 -18.10
C ASP A 203 3.00 -16.20 -19.30
N ARG A 204 4.18 -15.59 -19.36
CA ARG A 204 4.65 -14.84 -20.53
C ARG A 204 5.92 -15.48 -21.05
N SER A 205 5.91 -15.86 -22.32
CA SER A 205 7.14 -16.23 -23.03
C SER A 205 7.95 -14.96 -23.29
N LEU A 206 9.21 -14.95 -22.83
CA LEU A 206 10.17 -13.89 -23.12
C LEU A 206 10.79 -14.16 -24.49
N THR A 207 10.96 -13.11 -25.30
CA THR A 207 11.81 -13.22 -26.50
C THR A 207 13.29 -13.23 -26.11
N GLU A 208 14.18 -13.72 -26.97
CA GLU A 208 15.63 -13.70 -26.69
C GLU A 208 16.16 -12.28 -26.42
N GLU A 209 15.55 -11.26 -27.03
CA GLU A 209 15.88 -9.84 -26.85
C GLU A 209 15.50 -9.31 -25.47
N GLU A 210 14.49 -9.90 -24.83
CA GLU A 210 14.05 -9.56 -23.47
C GLU A 210 14.88 -10.26 -22.38
N ILE A 211 15.67 -11.28 -22.75
CA ILE A 211 16.54 -11.98 -21.81
C ILE A 211 17.74 -11.07 -21.53
N TYR A 212 17.68 -10.39 -20.39
CA TYR A 212 18.83 -9.66 -19.88
C TYR A 212 19.89 -10.64 -19.37
N VAL A 213 20.97 -10.82 -20.15
CA VAL A 213 22.15 -11.56 -19.72
C VAL A 213 23.20 -10.59 -19.22
N SER A 214 23.43 -10.62 -17.92
CA SER A 214 24.54 -9.95 -17.27
C SER A 214 25.76 -10.88 -17.23
N ASN A 215 26.89 -10.44 -17.77
CA ASN A 215 28.18 -11.07 -17.49
C ASN A 215 28.44 -11.06 -15.97
N LEU A 216 28.99 -12.15 -15.41
CA LEU A 216 29.32 -12.21 -13.97
C LEU A 216 30.45 -11.25 -13.54
N ARG A 217 31.03 -10.49 -14.47
CA ARG A 217 32.15 -9.56 -14.24
C ARG A 217 31.64 -8.14 -14.12
N ASN A 218 32.14 -7.38 -13.14
CA ASN A 218 31.92 -5.94 -13.05
C ASN A 218 32.36 -5.22 -14.34
N TRP A 219 31.54 -4.29 -14.84
CA TRP A 219 31.80 -3.50 -16.05
C TRP A 219 31.58 -2.01 -15.77
N GLY A 220 32.44 -1.16 -16.34
CA GLY A 220 32.43 0.29 -16.11
C GLY A 220 33.83 0.87 -15.98
N ASN A 221 33.93 2.19 -15.81
CA ASN A 221 35.19 2.93 -15.84
C ASN A 221 36.15 2.60 -14.67
N GLU A 222 35.68 1.90 -13.63
CA GLU A 222 36.46 1.54 -12.43
C GLU A 222 36.47 0.03 -12.18
N SER A 223 36.43 -0.77 -13.26
CA SER A 223 36.35 -2.24 -13.19
C SER A 223 37.68 -2.94 -13.46
N GLU A 224 38.78 -2.20 -13.59
CA GLU A 224 40.11 -2.76 -13.79
C GLU A 224 40.79 -3.10 -12.45
N ARG A 225 41.74 -4.04 -12.50
CA ARG A 225 42.51 -4.44 -11.30
C ARG A 225 43.34 -3.29 -10.72
N THR A 226 43.62 -2.28 -11.51
CA THR A 226 44.38 -1.08 -11.14
C THR A 226 43.55 -0.11 -10.31
N ASP A 227 42.22 -0.19 -10.38
CA ASP A 227 41.33 0.85 -9.83
C ASP A 227 41.13 0.68 -8.32
N ALA A 228 41.08 -0.56 -7.80
CA ALA A 228 41.10 -0.83 -6.37
C ALA A 228 41.66 -2.23 -6.03
N LYS A 229 42.39 -2.31 -4.89
CA LYS A 229 43.03 -3.56 -4.38
C LYS A 229 42.07 -4.75 -4.22
N ASN A 230 40.76 -4.50 -4.09
CA ASN A 230 39.75 -5.50 -3.79
C ASN A 230 38.84 -5.83 -5.00
N CYS A 231 39.11 -5.26 -6.17
CA CYS A 231 38.36 -5.53 -7.40
C CYS A 231 38.84 -6.83 -8.06
N PHE A 232 38.44 -7.98 -7.50
CA PHE A 232 38.56 -9.27 -8.17
C PHE A 232 37.49 -10.26 -7.70
N TYR A 233 36.60 -10.68 -8.60
CA TYR A 233 35.90 -11.97 -8.51
C TYR A 233 35.54 -12.50 -9.91
N PRO A 234 36.29 -13.46 -10.46
CA PRO A 234 35.78 -14.37 -11.46
C PRO A 234 35.28 -15.63 -10.76
N ILE A 235 34.04 -16.00 -11.06
CA ILE A 235 33.65 -17.40 -11.02
C ILE A 235 33.89 -17.91 -12.44
N ILE A 236 34.83 -18.85 -12.60
CA ILE A 236 35.03 -19.63 -13.83
C ILE A 236 34.01 -20.77 -13.80
#